data_AF-A0A543HTQ0-F1
#
_entry.id   AF-A0A543HTQ0-F1
#
_cell.length_a   1.000
_cell.length_b   1.000
_cell.length_c   1.000
_cell.angle_alpha   90.00
_cell.angle_beta   90.00
_cell.angle_gamma   90.00
#
_symmetry.space_group_name_H-M   'P 1'
#
loop_
_entity.id
_entity.type
_entity.pdbx_description
1 polymer ?
#
loop_
_entity_poly.entity_id
_entity_poly.type
_entity_poly.pdbx_seq_one_letter_code
_entity_poly.pdbx_strand_id
1 'polypeptide(L)'
;MTDTPALDQRSTALIDELLWLARHAQQRIELENLGDYWYVLGQRNTYARAAALVAAPHLGEDSAVIGERIVDALTSGSATSGPGDLAQLRAATLGTTAPATSRASSRLEWMGRKAFDARCADIPGLDRDFGMRWGRTRNQRLSLRRDPDASRDPVGMLYAYDPTWDEYALIQRRIPDSIVGAVFLDALKLDEHLPVEDFARLLEAHRDIRTRVVPASLTAPATVSPAASPAFRVLEP
;
A
#
# COMPACT_ATOMS: atom_id res chain seq x y z
N MET A 1 -42.03 2.59 -5.91
CA MET A 1 -41.38 1.58 -6.74
C MET A 1 -40.36 2.31 -7.59
N THR A 2 -39.11 2.32 -7.17
CA THR A 2 -37.99 2.85 -7.95
C THR A 2 -37.55 1.73 -8.89
N ASP A 3 -37.84 1.88 -10.18
CA ASP A 3 -37.28 1.03 -11.24
C ASP A 3 -35.77 1.19 -11.21
N THR A 4 -35.07 0.19 -10.67
CA THR A 4 -33.64 0.05 -10.89
C THR A 4 -33.45 -0.14 -12.39
N PRO A 5 -32.72 0.74 -13.10
CA PRO A 5 -32.50 0.57 -14.53
C PRO A 5 -31.80 -0.77 -14.75
N ALA A 6 -32.54 -1.72 -15.31
CA ALA A 6 -32.01 -3.03 -15.61
C ALA A 6 -31.06 -2.91 -16.79
N LEU A 7 -29.81 -3.38 -16.62
CA LEU A 7 -28.89 -3.56 -17.74
C LEU A 7 -29.55 -4.47 -18.77
N ASP A 8 -29.49 -4.09 -20.04
CA ASP A 8 -29.96 -4.98 -21.09
C ASP A 8 -29.07 -6.24 -21.16
N GLN A 9 -29.60 -7.31 -21.76
CA GLN A 9 -28.94 -8.61 -21.80
C GLN A 9 -27.57 -8.58 -22.51
N ARG A 10 -27.42 -7.72 -23.52
CA ARG A 10 -26.18 -7.61 -24.30
C ARG A 10 -25.11 -6.86 -23.51
N SER A 11 -25.48 -5.74 -22.89
CA SER A 11 -24.61 -4.96 -22.00
C SER A 11 -24.17 -5.80 -20.79
N THR A 12 -25.07 -6.62 -20.24
CA THR A 12 -24.74 -7.56 -19.15
C THR A 12 -23.68 -8.57 -19.59
N ALA A 13 -23.87 -9.25 -20.73
CA ALA A 13 -22.91 -10.23 -21.22
C ALA A 13 -21.53 -9.61 -21.52
N LEU A 14 -21.52 -8.40 -22.09
CA LEU A 14 -20.28 -7.67 -22.37
C LEU A 14 -19.55 -7.25 -21.09
N ILE A 15 -20.29 -6.75 -20.09
CA ILE A 15 -19.71 -6.41 -18.77
C ILE A 15 -19.07 -7.66 -18.15
N ASP A 16 -19.73 -8.81 -18.23
CA ASP A 16 -19.21 -10.06 -17.67
C ASP A 16 -17.91 -10.52 -18.31
N GLU A 17 -17.83 -10.44 -19.64
CA GLU A 17 -16.64 -10.77 -20.40
C GLU A 17 -15.47 -9.85 -20.01
N LEU A 18 -15.73 -8.54 -19.92
CA LEU A 18 -14.73 -7.56 -19.50
C LEU A 18 -14.27 -7.75 -18.05
N LEU A 19 -15.18 -8.04 -17.14
CA LEU A 19 -14.85 -8.35 -15.74
C LEU A 19 -14.03 -9.64 -15.64
N TRP A 20 -14.36 -10.66 -16.44
CA TRP A 20 -13.59 -11.90 -16.52
C TRP A 20 -12.16 -11.64 -17.02
N LEU A 21 -11.99 -10.83 -18.07
CA LEU A 21 -10.68 -10.45 -18.60
C LEU A 21 -9.87 -9.63 -17.58
N ALA A 22 -10.52 -8.69 -16.88
CA ALA A 22 -9.88 -7.90 -15.83
C ALA A 22 -9.37 -8.81 -14.69
N ARG A 23 -10.19 -9.76 -14.25
CA ARG A 23 -9.81 -10.76 -13.24
C ARG A 23 -8.67 -11.65 -13.71
N HIS A 24 -8.74 -12.16 -14.94
CA HIS A 24 -7.67 -13.00 -15.49
C HIS A 24 -6.33 -12.25 -15.55
N ALA A 25 -6.36 -10.96 -15.92
CA ALA A 25 -5.17 -10.11 -15.84
C ALA A 25 -4.69 -9.93 -14.39
N GLN A 26 -5.58 -9.69 -13.41
CA GLN A 26 -5.22 -9.60 -11.99
C GLN A 26 -4.54 -10.89 -11.48
N GLN A 27 -5.04 -12.06 -11.85
CA GLN A 27 -4.43 -13.34 -11.47
C GLN A 27 -3.04 -13.53 -12.09
N ARG A 28 -2.82 -13.07 -13.32
CA ARG A 28 -1.49 -13.09 -13.95
C ARG A 28 -0.51 -12.16 -13.25
N ILE A 29 -0.96 -10.99 -12.78
CA ILE A 29 -0.14 -10.09 -11.94
C ILE A 29 0.32 -10.80 -10.66
N GLU A 30 -0.55 -11.60 -10.05
CA GLU A 30 -0.25 -12.34 -8.81
C GLU A 30 0.69 -13.54 -9.03
N LEU A 31 0.80 -14.05 -10.27
CA LEU A 31 1.54 -15.28 -10.61
C LEU A 31 2.85 -15.06 -11.39
N GLU A 32 3.04 -13.92 -12.08
CA GLU A 32 4.12 -13.73 -13.07
C GLU A 32 5.32 -12.86 -12.61
N ASN A 33 6.42 -12.99 -13.38
CA ASN A 33 7.71 -12.32 -13.23
C ASN A 33 7.64 -10.83 -13.65
N LEU A 34 8.44 -9.95 -13.03
CA LEU A 34 8.37 -8.47 -13.13
C LEU A 34 8.41 -7.86 -14.54
N GLY A 35 8.81 -8.61 -15.57
CA GLY A 35 8.98 -8.12 -16.95
C GLY A 35 7.69 -7.70 -17.65
N ASP A 36 6.59 -8.45 -17.47
CA ASP A 36 5.30 -8.18 -18.13
C ASP A 36 4.28 -7.49 -17.22
N TYR A 37 4.68 -7.16 -15.99
CA TYR A 37 3.81 -6.62 -14.94
C TYR A 37 3.00 -5.40 -15.42
N TRP A 38 3.65 -4.40 -16.01
CA TRP A 38 2.99 -3.17 -16.49
C TRP A 38 2.00 -3.43 -17.61
N TYR A 39 2.31 -4.37 -18.49
CA TYR A 39 1.44 -4.74 -19.60
C TYR A 39 0.18 -5.43 -19.10
N VAL A 40 0.30 -6.33 -18.11
CA VAL A 40 -0.84 -7.02 -17.51
C VAL A 40 -1.65 -6.09 -16.60
N LEU A 41 -1.00 -5.20 -15.85
CA LEU A 41 -1.66 -4.15 -15.06
C LEU A 41 -2.48 -3.20 -15.94
N GLY A 42 -1.90 -2.76 -17.06
CA GLY A 42 -2.59 -1.95 -18.06
C GLY A 42 -3.81 -2.66 -18.63
N GLN A 43 -3.70 -3.95 -18.95
CA GLN A 43 -4.82 -4.78 -19.40
C GLN A 43 -5.93 -4.85 -18.34
N ARG A 44 -5.61 -5.19 -17.08
CA ARG A 44 -6.58 -5.23 -15.98
C ARG A 44 -7.37 -3.93 -15.89
N ASN A 45 -6.67 -2.80 -15.82
CA ASN A 45 -7.28 -1.48 -15.67
C ASN A 45 -8.12 -1.10 -16.91
N THR A 46 -7.65 -1.47 -18.11
CA THR A 46 -8.38 -1.21 -19.35
C THR A 46 -9.69 -1.97 -19.39
N TYR A 47 -9.68 -3.26 -19.04
CA TYR A 47 -10.90 -4.07 -19.00
C TYR A 47 -11.89 -3.59 -17.93
N ALA A 48 -11.39 -3.23 -16.73
CA ALA A 48 -12.23 -2.64 -15.68
C ALA A 48 -12.86 -1.31 -16.13
N ARG A 49 -12.09 -0.44 -16.80
CA ARG A 49 -12.59 0.84 -17.32
C ARG A 49 -13.60 0.64 -18.46
N ALA A 50 -13.36 -0.34 -19.33
CA ALA A 50 -14.29 -0.69 -20.40
C ALA A 50 -15.62 -1.20 -19.82
N ALA A 51 -15.59 -2.07 -18.81
CA ALA A 51 -16.81 -2.53 -18.14
C ALA A 51 -17.58 -1.35 -17.52
N ALA A 52 -16.87 -0.41 -16.90
CA ALA A 52 -17.46 0.79 -16.32
C ALA A 52 -18.07 1.74 -17.38
N LEU A 53 -17.45 1.88 -18.55
CA LEU A 53 -17.99 2.66 -19.66
C LEU A 53 -19.29 2.05 -20.21
N VAL A 54 -19.37 0.72 -20.28
CA VAL A 54 -20.60 0.02 -20.69
C VAL A 54 -21.69 0.18 -19.63
N ALA A 55 -21.35 0.13 -18.33
CA ALA A 55 -22.33 0.24 -17.24
C ALA A 55 -22.85 1.67 -16.99
N ALA A 56 -22.01 2.69 -17.16
CA ALA A 56 -22.30 4.07 -16.77
C ALA A 56 -23.62 4.65 -17.32
N PRO A 57 -23.95 4.50 -18.63
CA PRO A 57 -25.21 5.02 -19.18
C PRO A 57 -26.45 4.41 -18.54
N HIS A 58 -26.37 3.14 -18.12
CA HIS A 58 -27.48 2.42 -17.51
C HIS A 58 -27.62 2.75 -16.03
N LEU A 59 -26.51 3.00 -15.34
CA LEU A 59 -26.52 3.30 -13.90
C LEU A 59 -26.68 4.78 -13.58
N GLY A 60 -26.50 5.67 -14.58
CA GLY A 60 -26.51 7.12 -14.36
C GLY A 60 -25.37 7.61 -13.47
N GLU A 61 -24.28 6.84 -13.38
CA GLU A 61 -23.13 7.10 -12.52
C GLU A 61 -21.87 7.32 -13.36
N ASP A 62 -20.92 8.11 -12.84
CA ASP A 62 -19.66 8.35 -13.53
C ASP A 62 -18.87 7.04 -13.71
N SER A 63 -18.52 6.74 -14.96
CA SER A 63 -17.70 5.58 -15.32
C SER A 63 -16.39 5.50 -14.52
N ALA A 64 -15.78 6.62 -14.14
CA ALA A 64 -14.54 6.66 -13.35
C ALA A 64 -14.77 6.04 -11.96
N VAL A 65 -15.87 6.44 -11.32
CA VAL A 65 -16.27 5.91 -10.00
C VAL A 65 -16.56 4.42 -10.09
N ILE A 66 -17.31 3.99 -11.10
CA ILE A 66 -17.59 2.55 -11.33
C ILE A 66 -16.28 1.79 -11.56
N GLY A 67 -15.38 2.32 -12.38
CA GLY A 67 -14.09 1.70 -12.70
C GLY A 67 -13.19 1.54 -11.48
N GLU A 68 -13.12 2.56 -10.63
CA GLU A 68 -12.39 2.50 -9.36
C GLU A 68 -12.95 1.41 -8.44
N ARG A 69 -14.27 1.31 -8.28
CA ARG A 69 -14.88 0.24 -7.47
C ARG A 69 -14.53 -1.16 -7.98
N ILE A 70 -14.50 -1.35 -9.31
CA ILE A 70 -14.12 -2.63 -9.91
C ILE A 70 -12.64 -2.94 -9.63
N VAL A 71 -11.76 -1.96 -9.77
CA VAL A 71 -10.33 -2.13 -9.48
C VAL A 71 -10.10 -2.43 -8.00
N ASP A 72 -10.76 -1.73 -7.09
CA ASP A 72 -10.68 -1.98 -5.64
C ASP A 72 -11.17 -3.38 -5.27
N ALA A 73 -12.24 -3.86 -5.91
CA ALA A 73 -12.75 -5.22 -5.72
C ALA A 73 -11.77 -6.28 -6.23
N LEU A 74 -11.04 -6.00 -7.31
CA LEU A 74 -9.98 -6.88 -7.85
C LEU A 74 -8.75 -6.91 -6.93
N THR A 75 -8.30 -5.76 -6.42
CA THR A 75 -7.06 -5.67 -5.62
C THR A 75 -7.23 -6.10 -4.17
N SER A 76 -8.44 -6.01 -3.60
CA SER A 76 -8.72 -6.42 -2.22
C SER A 76 -8.70 -7.94 -1.99
N GLY A 77 -8.50 -8.74 -3.03
CA GLY A 77 -8.44 -10.21 -2.94
C GLY A 77 -9.79 -10.88 -2.66
N SER A 78 -10.88 -10.11 -2.60
CA SER A 78 -12.23 -10.63 -2.40
C SER A 78 -12.74 -11.45 -3.61
N ALA A 79 -12.15 -11.21 -4.79
CA ALA A 79 -12.54 -11.79 -6.08
C ALA A 79 -11.44 -12.63 -6.76
N THR A 80 -10.49 -13.19 -6.00
CA THR A 80 -9.30 -13.87 -6.56
C THR A 80 -9.30 -15.40 -6.39
N SER A 81 -10.33 -16.02 -5.79
CA SER A 81 -10.34 -17.48 -5.59
C SER A 81 -11.73 -18.13 -5.56
N GLY A 82 -12.40 -18.20 -6.72
CA GLY A 82 -13.47 -19.16 -6.97
C GLY A 82 -14.57 -18.70 -7.95
N PRO A 83 -15.56 -19.55 -8.26
CA PRO A 83 -16.70 -19.18 -9.11
C PRO A 83 -17.60 -18.07 -8.52
N GLY A 84 -17.44 -17.72 -7.24
CA GLY A 84 -18.13 -16.58 -6.59
C GLY A 84 -17.54 -15.20 -6.92
N ASP A 85 -16.38 -15.15 -7.57
CA ASP A 85 -15.62 -13.92 -7.81
C ASP A 85 -16.32 -12.96 -8.79
N LEU A 86 -16.91 -13.49 -9.87
CA LEU A 86 -17.56 -12.65 -10.89
C LEU A 86 -18.84 -12.00 -10.36
N ALA A 87 -19.56 -12.68 -9.47
CA ALA A 87 -20.75 -12.12 -8.83
C ALA A 87 -20.41 -10.92 -7.93
N GLN A 88 -19.26 -10.96 -7.25
CA GLN A 88 -18.78 -9.84 -6.46
C GLN A 88 -18.33 -8.67 -7.34
N LEU A 89 -17.64 -8.95 -8.44
CA LEU A 89 -17.26 -7.91 -9.40
C LEU A 89 -18.49 -7.25 -10.04
N ARG A 90 -19.52 -8.02 -10.39
CA ARG A 90 -20.83 -7.47 -10.81
C ARG A 90 -21.43 -6.59 -9.72
N ALA A 91 -21.42 -7.03 -8.48
CA ALA A 91 -21.96 -6.26 -7.37
C ALA A 91 -21.14 -4.98 -7.11
N ALA A 92 -19.84 -4.96 -7.37
CA ALA A 92 -19.01 -3.75 -7.37
C ALA A 92 -19.36 -2.80 -8.52
N THR A 93 -19.58 -3.34 -9.72
CA THR A 93 -20.05 -2.56 -10.88
C THR A 93 -21.38 -1.87 -10.58
N LEU A 94 -22.33 -2.62 -10.02
CA LEU A 94 -23.69 -2.16 -9.69
C LEU A 94 -23.75 -1.29 -8.43
N GLY A 95 -22.65 -1.14 -7.67
CA GLY A 95 -22.64 -0.42 -6.39
C GLY A 95 -23.45 -1.11 -5.28
N THR A 96 -23.77 -2.39 -5.42
CA THR A 96 -24.55 -3.19 -4.45
C THR A 96 -23.69 -3.93 -3.43
N THR A 97 -22.38 -3.96 -3.62
CA THR A 97 -21.45 -4.34 -2.55
C THR A 97 -21.42 -3.22 -1.51
N ALA A 98 -21.65 -3.57 -0.24
CA ALA A 98 -21.15 -2.74 0.84
C ALA A 98 -19.65 -2.55 0.57
N PRO A 99 -19.13 -1.31 0.58
CA PRO A 99 -17.70 -1.08 0.33
C PRO A 99 -16.96 -2.03 1.26
N ALA A 100 -16.25 -3.01 0.68
CA ALA A 100 -15.52 -4.02 1.42
C ALA A 100 -14.80 -3.27 2.52
N THR A 101 -15.23 -3.49 3.77
CA THR A 101 -14.96 -2.63 4.94
C THR A 101 -13.63 -1.97 4.74
N SER A 102 -13.65 -0.70 4.30
CA SER A 102 -12.44 0.02 3.95
C SER A 102 -11.59 -0.04 5.20
N ARG A 103 -10.58 -0.95 5.21
CA ARG A 103 -9.66 -1.10 6.32
C ARG A 103 -9.16 0.31 6.57
N ALA A 104 -9.57 0.85 7.72
CA ALA A 104 -9.67 2.27 8.00
C ALA A 104 -8.67 3.05 7.15
N SER A 105 -9.16 3.80 6.16
CA SER A 105 -8.35 4.83 5.53
C SER A 105 -7.74 5.62 6.67
N SER A 106 -6.44 5.46 6.91
CA SER A 106 -5.66 6.38 7.73
C SER A 106 -5.67 7.67 6.94
N ARG A 107 -6.76 8.44 7.08
CA ARG A 107 -6.98 9.67 6.34
C ARG A 107 -5.88 10.62 6.75
N LEU A 108 -4.92 10.80 5.84
CA LEU A 108 -3.79 11.67 6.08
C LEU A 108 -4.30 13.09 6.28
N GLU A 109 -3.76 13.77 7.28
CA GLU A 109 -4.03 15.17 7.54
C GLU A 109 -3.12 16.00 6.62
N TRP A 110 -3.69 16.49 5.53
CA TRP A 110 -3.05 17.45 4.63
C TRP A 110 -3.10 18.86 5.24
N MET A 111 -1.97 19.57 5.19
CA MET A 111 -1.83 20.89 5.78
C MET A 111 -0.91 21.76 4.93
N GLY A 112 -1.21 23.06 4.86
CA GLY A 112 -0.36 24.02 4.15
C GLY A 112 1.02 24.17 4.79
N ARG A 113 1.98 24.66 3.99
CA ARG A 113 3.40 24.78 4.37
C ARG A 113 3.66 25.36 5.76
N LYS A 114 3.01 26.47 6.12
CA LYS A 114 3.21 27.14 7.43
C LYS A 114 2.81 26.25 8.61
N ALA A 115 1.71 25.51 8.48
CA ALA A 115 1.25 24.59 9.52
C ALA A 115 2.19 23.39 9.63
N PHE A 116 2.65 22.87 8.49
CA PHE A 116 3.64 21.79 8.44
C PHE A 116 4.96 22.21 9.10
N ASP A 117 5.51 23.36 8.73
CA ASP A 117 6.73 23.91 9.30
C ASP A 117 6.58 24.12 10.81
N ALA A 118 5.47 24.69 11.28
CA ALA A 118 5.22 24.86 12.72
C ALA A 118 5.14 23.52 13.47
N ARG A 119 4.54 22.49 12.86
CA ARG A 119 4.37 21.16 13.46
C ARG A 119 5.65 20.34 13.47
N CYS A 120 6.57 20.60 12.53
CA CYS A 120 7.76 19.78 12.30
C CYS A 120 9.08 20.56 12.45
N ALA A 121 9.05 21.78 13.01
CA ALA A 121 10.21 22.66 13.17
C ALA A 121 11.34 22.05 13.99
N ASP A 122 11.01 21.10 14.87
CA ASP A 122 11.93 20.43 15.79
C ASP A 122 12.73 19.28 15.15
N ILE A 123 12.47 18.95 13.87
CA ILE A 123 13.11 17.83 13.18
C ILE A 123 14.08 18.37 12.11
N PRO A 124 15.33 18.68 12.48
CA PRO A 124 16.36 19.04 11.50
C PRO A 124 16.69 17.82 10.64
N GLY A 125 17.07 18.04 9.38
CA GLY A 125 17.50 16.92 8.56
C GLY A 125 17.67 17.20 7.09
N LEU A 126 18.21 16.18 6.41
CA LEU A 126 18.29 16.11 4.96
C LEU A 126 17.19 15.20 4.43
N ASP A 127 16.46 15.69 3.44
CA ASP A 127 15.38 14.94 2.82
C ASP A 127 15.94 13.93 1.82
N ARG A 128 15.66 12.65 2.05
CA ARG A 128 15.77 11.60 1.04
C ARG A 128 14.46 11.52 0.27
N ASP A 129 14.57 11.63 -1.04
CA ASP A 129 13.43 11.59 -1.94
C ASP A 129 13.10 10.17 -2.43
N PHE A 130 11.82 9.85 -2.50
CA PHE A 130 11.28 8.62 -3.10
C PHE A 130 10.51 8.90 -4.41
N GLY A 131 10.64 10.12 -4.94
CA GLY A 131 10.17 10.53 -6.26
C GLY A 131 8.79 11.16 -6.27
N MET A 132 8.50 11.82 -7.41
CA MET A 132 7.25 12.52 -7.74
C MET A 132 6.38 11.61 -8.61
N ARG A 133 5.73 10.63 -8.01
CA ARG A 133 4.91 9.66 -8.76
C ARG A 133 3.70 9.15 -8.02
N TRP A 134 3.58 9.52 -6.74
CA TRP A 134 2.60 8.96 -5.82
C TRP A 134 1.26 9.67 -5.95
N GLY A 135 0.22 9.06 -5.38
CA GLY A 135 -1.09 9.68 -5.32
C GLY A 135 -1.91 9.53 -6.60
N ARG A 136 -3.21 9.82 -6.48
CA ARG A 136 -4.18 9.69 -7.58
C ARG A 136 -3.82 10.54 -8.81
N THR A 137 -3.20 11.69 -8.59
CA THR A 137 -2.74 12.61 -9.64
C THR A 137 -1.34 12.28 -10.15
N ARG A 138 -0.67 11.27 -9.58
CA ARG A 138 0.72 10.84 -9.89
C ARG A 138 1.75 11.94 -9.77
N ASN A 139 1.45 12.95 -8.97
CA ASN A 139 2.29 14.14 -8.82
C ASN A 139 2.60 14.41 -7.34
N GLN A 140 2.34 13.45 -6.45
CA GLN A 140 2.70 13.59 -5.04
C GLN A 140 4.12 13.05 -4.82
N ARG A 141 4.86 13.76 -3.97
CA ARG A 141 6.20 13.37 -3.51
C ARG A 141 6.11 12.59 -2.21
N LEU A 142 6.95 11.58 -2.05
CA LEU A 142 7.27 11.01 -0.75
C LEU A 142 8.70 11.38 -0.35
N SER A 143 8.89 11.83 0.88
CA SER A 143 10.20 12.25 1.37
C SER A 143 10.41 11.82 2.82
N LEU A 144 11.62 11.33 3.12
CA LEU A 144 12.07 11.00 4.47
C LEU A 144 13.13 12.01 4.90
N ARG A 145 12.77 12.86 5.86
CA ARG A 145 13.72 13.76 6.53
C ARG A 145 14.51 12.98 7.55
N ARG A 146 15.81 12.81 7.33
CA ARG A 146 16.69 12.05 8.22
C ARG A 146 17.39 12.97 9.21
N ASP A 147 17.42 12.56 10.48
CA ASP A 147 18.28 13.15 11.49
C ASP A 147 19.75 12.79 11.17
N PRO A 148 20.65 13.76 10.93
CA PRO A 148 22.03 13.52 10.57
C PRO A 148 22.85 12.87 11.71
N ASP A 149 22.41 12.98 12.96
CA ASP A 149 23.17 12.49 14.13
C ASP A 149 22.85 11.03 14.49
N ALA A 150 21.88 10.40 13.81
CA ALA A 150 21.46 9.03 14.08
C ALA A 150 22.38 7.99 13.41
N SER A 151 23.19 7.30 14.23
CA SER A 151 24.34 6.48 13.77
C SER A 151 24.06 4.98 13.58
N ARG A 152 22.99 4.41 14.16
CA ARG A 152 22.54 3.02 13.91
C ARG A 152 21.04 3.01 13.59
N ASP A 153 20.71 2.73 12.33
CA ASP A 153 19.36 2.80 11.74
C ASP A 153 18.73 4.20 11.87
N PRO A 154 19.10 5.15 10.99
CA PRO A 154 18.65 6.53 11.11
C PRO A 154 17.13 6.59 11.08
N VAL A 155 16.58 7.11 12.18
CA VAL A 155 15.15 7.36 12.32
C VAL A 155 14.87 8.73 11.71
N GLY A 156 13.87 8.78 10.84
CA GLY A 156 13.47 10.02 10.18
C GLY A 156 11.97 10.27 10.27
N MET A 157 11.58 11.42 9.76
CA MET A 157 10.19 11.81 9.56
C MET A 157 9.80 11.56 8.10
N LEU A 158 8.80 10.73 7.88
CA LEU A 158 8.22 10.48 6.56
C LEU A 158 7.01 11.38 6.35
N TYR A 159 6.97 12.06 5.20
CA TYR A 159 5.88 12.93 4.81
C TYR A 159 5.66 12.89 3.30
N ALA A 160 4.49 13.34 2.88
CA ALA A 160 4.13 13.55 1.49
C ALA A 160 3.97 15.04 1.16
N TYR A 161 4.13 15.38 -0.11
CA TYR A 161 3.90 16.72 -0.64
C TYR A 161 3.07 16.65 -1.92
N ASP A 162 2.00 17.43 -1.99
CA ASP A 162 1.19 17.63 -3.20
C ASP A 162 1.46 19.02 -3.79
N PRO A 163 2.17 19.12 -4.92
CA PRO A 163 2.48 20.39 -5.56
C PRO A 163 1.26 21.08 -6.19
N THR A 164 0.17 20.36 -6.42
CA THR A 164 -1.06 20.94 -7.01
C THR A 164 -1.69 21.93 -6.05
N TRP A 165 -1.65 21.60 -4.76
CA TRP A 165 -2.29 22.37 -3.69
C TRP A 165 -1.29 23.06 -2.76
N ASP A 166 0.02 22.82 -2.95
CA ASP A 166 1.10 23.26 -2.04
C ASP A 166 0.86 22.78 -0.59
N GLU A 167 0.46 21.50 -0.46
CA GLU A 167 0.09 20.88 0.80
C GLU A 167 1.02 19.73 1.16
N TYR A 168 1.18 19.52 2.47
CA TYR A 168 2.01 18.49 3.04
C TYR A 168 1.17 17.58 3.93
N ALA A 169 1.44 16.28 3.90
CA ALA A 169 0.86 15.33 4.83
C ALA A 169 1.95 14.65 5.63
N LEU A 170 1.90 14.76 6.96
CA LEU A 170 2.78 14.01 7.84
C LEU A 170 2.28 12.56 7.91
N ILE A 171 3.08 11.61 7.41
CA ILE A 171 2.75 10.19 7.48
C ILE A 171 3.20 9.63 8.83
N GLN A 172 4.48 9.84 9.18
CA GLN A 172 5.04 9.34 10.43
C GLN A 172 6.21 10.20 10.91
N ARG A 173 6.17 10.67 12.18
CA ARG A 173 7.26 11.51 12.75
C ARG A 173 8.57 10.78 12.96
N ARG A 174 8.51 9.49 13.28
CA ARG A 174 9.66 8.67 13.64
C ARG A 174 9.51 7.31 13.00
N ILE A 175 10.32 7.04 11.99
CA ILE A 175 10.39 5.76 11.31
C ILE A 175 11.82 5.43 10.91
N PRO A 176 12.28 4.18 11.09
CA PRO A 176 13.58 3.77 10.59
C PRO A 176 13.63 3.79 9.06
N ASP A 177 14.71 4.32 8.49
CA ASP A 177 14.94 4.34 7.05
C ASP A 177 14.86 2.94 6.42
N SER A 178 15.29 1.91 7.15
CA SER A 178 15.20 0.51 6.71
C SER A 178 13.76 0.04 6.46
N ILE A 179 12.81 0.48 7.29
CA ILE A 179 11.38 0.15 7.12
C ILE A 179 10.82 0.92 5.93
N VAL A 180 11.11 2.22 5.81
CA VAL A 180 10.65 3.03 4.68
C VAL A 180 11.18 2.47 3.37
N GLY A 181 12.45 2.07 3.32
CA GLY A 181 13.05 1.46 2.13
C GLY A 181 12.39 0.14 1.73
N ALA A 182 12.09 -0.74 2.70
CA ALA A 182 11.38 -1.99 2.44
C ALA A 182 9.95 -1.73 1.91
N VAL A 183 9.21 -0.85 2.59
CA VAL A 183 7.84 -0.48 2.18
C VAL A 183 7.85 0.20 0.82
N PHE A 184 8.84 1.04 0.52
CA PHE A 184 8.99 1.63 -0.81
C PHE A 184 9.17 0.56 -1.89
N LEU A 185 10.03 -0.43 -1.67
CA LEU A 185 10.21 -1.52 -2.63
C LEU A 185 8.95 -2.36 -2.80
N ASP A 186 8.20 -2.59 -1.72
CA ASP A 186 6.94 -3.35 -1.80
C ASP A 186 5.81 -2.52 -2.42
N ALA A 187 5.75 -1.22 -2.13
CA ALA A 187 4.85 -0.28 -2.79
C ALA A 187 5.12 -0.25 -4.29
N LEU A 188 6.40 -0.18 -4.71
CA LEU A 188 6.76 -0.23 -6.14
C LEU A 188 6.35 -1.54 -6.84
N LYS A 189 6.28 -2.67 -6.13
CA LYS A 189 5.76 -3.94 -6.67
C LYS A 189 4.24 -3.95 -6.76
N LEU A 190 3.56 -3.22 -5.88
CA LEU A 190 2.11 -3.16 -5.81
C LEU A 190 1.52 -2.17 -6.81
N ASP A 191 2.07 -0.96 -6.85
CA ASP A 191 1.74 0.12 -7.77
C ASP A 191 2.82 1.22 -7.68
N GLU A 192 3.45 1.58 -8.80
CA GLU A 192 4.43 2.70 -8.80
C GLU A 192 3.77 4.06 -8.54
N HIS A 193 2.45 4.14 -8.70
CA HIS A 193 1.63 5.32 -8.48
C HIS A 193 0.73 5.18 -7.25
N LEU A 194 1.09 4.28 -6.34
CA LEU A 194 0.31 3.97 -5.16
C LEU A 194 -0.19 5.26 -4.48
N PRO A 195 -1.49 5.37 -4.15
CA PRO A 195 -1.98 6.46 -3.34
C PRO A 195 -1.16 6.59 -2.06
N VAL A 196 -0.87 7.83 -1.65
CA VAL A 196 -0.03 8.09 -0.47
C VAL A 196 -0.67 7.51 0.80
N GLU A 197 -2.00 7.51 0.88
CA GLU A 197 -2.76 6.85 1.93
C GLU A 197 -2.53 5.33 1.96
N ASP A 198 -2.38 4.70 0.80
CA ASP A 198 -2.14 3.26 0.68
C ASP A 198 -0.70 2.92 1.04
N PHE A 199 0.24 3.78 0.66
CA PHE A 199 1.62 3.69 1.13
C PHE A 199 1.67 3.76 2.66
N ALA A 200 0.95 4.70 3.27
CA ALA A 200 0.86 4.81 4.73
C ALA A 200 0.27 3.54 5.36
N ARG A 201 -0.73 2.90 4.73
CA ARG A 201 -1.29 1.63 5.20
C ARG A 201 -0.28 0.47 5.11
N LEU A 202 0.49 0.38 4.03
CA LEU A 202 1.57 -0.61 3.92
C LEU A 202 2.64 -0.40 5.00
N LEU A 203 2.95 0.85 5.29
CA LEU A 203 3.90 1.22 6.34
C LEU A 203 3.49 0.67 7.71
N GLU A 204 2.22 0.82 8.08
CA GLU A 204 1.69 0.28 9.33
C GLU A 204 1.71 -1.25 9.35
N ALA A 205 1.36 -1.90 8.24
CA ALA A 205 1.43 -3.37 8.14
C ALA A 205 2.85 -3.91 8.36
N HIS A 206 3.88 -3.26 7.82
CA HIS A 206 5.28 -3.64 8.03
C HIS A 206 5.73 -3.50 9.49
N ARG A 207 5.17 -2.54 10.23
CA ARG A 207 5.45 -2.37 11.65
C ARG A 207 4.85 -3.49 12.49
N ASP A 208 3.61 -3.86 12.20
CA ASP A 208 2.90 -4.94 12.88
C ASP A 208 3.56 -6.31 12.66
N ILE A 209 4.12 -6.56 11.48
CA ILE A 209 4.86 -7.80 11.19
C ILE A 209 6.17 -7.84 11.99
N ARG A 210 6.92 -6.73 12.04
CA ARG A 210 8.19 -6.69 12.81
C ARG A 210 7.97 -6.81 14.31
N THR A 211 6.90 -6.23 14.88
CA THR A 211 6.58 -6.38 16.30
C THR A 211 6.17 -7.81 16.65
N ARG A 212 5.54 -8.56 15.72
CA ARG A 212 5.17 -9.97 15.91
C ARG A 212 6.32 -10.95 15.72
N VAL A 213 7.33 -10.60 14.91
CA VAL A 213 8.48 -11.48 14.59
C VAL A 213 9.62 -11.35 15.61
N VAL A 214 9.47 -10.56 16.69
CA VAL A 214 10.34 -10.66 17.87
C VAL A 214 9.68 -11.57 18.91
N PRO A 215 9.93 -12.89 18.93
CA PRO A 215 9.57 -13.70 20.09
C PRO A 215 10.44 -13.30 21.27
N ALA A 216 9.81 -13.25 22.44
CA ALA A 216 10.45 -13.28 23.74
C ALA A 216 11.36 -14.52 23.85
N SER A 217 12.63 -14.36 23.49
CA SER A 217 13.71 -15.30 23.78
C SER A 217 14.98 -14.50 24.06
N LEU A 218 14.94 -13.70 25.12
CA LEU A 218 16.13 -13.31 25.89
C LEU A 218 15.91 -13.76 27.33
N THR A 219 15.72 -15.08 27.51
CA THR A 219 15.95 -15.70 28.81
C THR A 219 17.46 -15.85 28.96
N ALA A 220 18.02 -14.92 29.74
CA ALA A 220 19.33 -14.90 30.42
C ALA A 220 20.46 -15.81 29.90
N PRO A 221 21.69 -15.29 29.69
CA PRO A 221 22.85 -16.16 29.70
C PRO A 221 22.97 -16.80 31.09
N ALA A 222 22.92 -18.13 31.11
CA ALA A 222 23.23 -18.92 32.29
C ALA A 222 24.60 -18.48 32.83
N THR A 223 24.64 -18.08 34.10
CA THR A 223 25.85 -17.82 34.85
C THR A 223 26.70 -19.09 34.86
N VAL A 224 27.67 -19.18 33.96
CA VAL A 224 28.69 -20.23 34.03
C VAL A 224 29.63 -19.83 35.15
N SER A 225 29.48 -20.52 36.28
CA SER A 225 30.38 -20.48 37.41
C SER A 225 31.78 -20.93 36.97
N PRO A 226 32.86 -20.17 37.20
CA PRO A 226 34.21 -20.64 36.89
C PRO A 226 34.63 -21.69 37.93
N ALA A 227 34.66 -22.95 37.50
CA ALA A 227 35.32 -24.01 38.24
C ALA A 227 36.82 -23.69 38.37
N ALA A 228 37.35 -23.91 39.57
CA ALA A 228 38.70 -23.60 39.99
C ALA A 228 39.79 -24.16 39.05
N SER A 229 40.75 -23.30 38.70
CA SER A 229 42.02 -23.70 38.09
C SER A 229 42.81 -24.62 39.03
N PRO A 230 43.29 -25.79 38.59
CA PRO A 230 44.34 -26.50 39.30
C PRO A 230 45.69 -25.79 39.09
N ALA A 231 46.35 -25.49 40.20
CA ALA A 231 47.68 -24.87 40.25
C ALA A 231 48.73 -25.73 39.52
N PHE A 232 49.37 -25.13 38.52
CA PHE A 232 50.59 -25.66 37.91
C PHE A 232 51.75 -25.38 38.87
N ARG A 233 52.29 -26.41 39.53
CA ARG A 233 53.57 -26.31 40.25
C ARG A 233 54.69 -26.32 39.22
N VAL A 234 55.38 -25.19 39.09
CA VAL A 234 56.70 -25.11 38.48
C VAL A 234 57.69 -25.75 39.45
N LEU A 235 58.37 -26.80 39.01
CA LEU A 235 59.62 -27.27 39.61
C LEU A 235 60.75 -26.76 38.71
N GLU A 236 61.58 -25.88 39.26
CA GLU A 236 62.94 -25.61 38.80
C GLU A 236 63.84 -25.64 40.05
N PRO A 237 65.16 -25.81 39.89
CA PRO A 237 65.90 -26.66 38.96
C PRO A 237 66.50 -27.91 39.65
#